data_AF-F0XXB6-F1
#
_entry.id   AF-F0XXB6-F1
#
_cell.length_a   1.000
_cell.length_b   1.000
_cell.length_c   1.000
_cell.angle_alpha   90.00
_cell.angle_beta   90.00
_cell.angle_gamma   90.00
#
_symmetry.space_group_name_H-M   'P 1'
#
loop_
_entity.id
_entity.type
_entity.pdbx_description
1 polymer ?
#
loop_
_entity_poly.entity_id
_entity_poly.type
_entity_poly.pdbx_seq_one_letter_code
_entity_poly.pdbx_strand_id
1 'polypeptide(L)'
;MAGAAAALRLRARRRALRRGKAPKPSKQSQAPKAPPPKRVKKSRAPPQQSSQAAPQQSQAAPPATQKQKPLQLINEQLKLAKQAGGTPAVAERLRKTLLLAERARARRDSPPLAAAAREAARDYAVVLFQLGRSADAEAVLRAKFPEARFRLSDEVLRYGAAPAAAPPALAPRQCAAFDDALPGWLFDALARCFAADGGFWPAHGYDVDGGGAGFFSYVHSIADDDSDSDGDDEPATRVAARALRGLFARAMPQLEAARAVEWWAHCRPHGCGHQLHFDSADEGRHDGEGPRHPIASVVVYLTETLGGPTLVTTQTIADARMPVRDCAALVPPKANRCAAFDGRLLHCVVPGRGAAPDPCARRVTLMISYWREPHAAPAAGGGARAAMRFPRRARAPRWARPFFAAAPGAEAPRKRKPAAPVAVGRLWTAVPDGGDDGRAAVPLPPYDACFQ
;
A
#
# COMPACT_ATOMS: atom_id res chain seq x y z
N MET A 1 11.59 -29.30 42.21
CA MET A 1 10.48 -30.26 41.99
C MET A 1 9.11 -29.60 41.67
N ALA A 2 9.04 -28.37 41.15
CA ALA A 2 7.78 -27.71 40.80
C ALA A 2 7.35 -27.85 39.31
N GLY A 3 8.25 -28.35 38.43
CA GLY A 3 7.98 -28.46 36.99
C GLY A 3 7.12 -29.68 36.56
N ALA A 4 7.16 -30.77 37.32
CA ALA A 4 6.47 -32.02 36.95
C ALA A 4 4.94 -31.94 37.17
N ALA A 5 4.48 -31.15 38.14
CA ALA A 5 3.06 -31.00 38.46
C ALA A 5 2.29 -30.17 37.40
N ALA A 6 2.95 -29.24 36.72
CA ALA A 6 2.35 -28.43 35.67
C ALA A 6 2.09 -29.23 34.37
N ALA A 7 3.00 -30.17 34.03
CA ALA A 7 2.88 -31.02 32.85
C ALA A 7 1.74 -32.04 32.97
N LEU A 8 1.44 -32.55 34.18
CA LEU A 8 0.32 -33.46 34.41
C LEU A 8 -1.04 -32.76 34.32
N ARG A 9 -1.16 -31.51 34.79
CA ARG A 9 -2.40 -30.73 34.72
C ARG A 9 -2.78 -30.34 33.29
N LEU A 10 -1.79 -30.13 32.40
CA LEU A 10 -2.06 -29.82 30.99
C LEU A 10 -2.52 -31.05 30.18
N ARG A 11 -2.02 -32.26 30.52
CA ARG A 11 -2.47 -33.52 29.89
C ARG A 11 -3.87 -33.94 30.34
N ALA A 12 -4.26 -33.67 31.59
CA ALA A 12 -5.61 -33.94 32.08
C ALA A 12 -6.68 -33.04 31.42
N ARG A 13 -6.39 -31.76 31.20
CA ARG A 13 -7.30 -30.82 30.52
C ARG A 13 -7.56 -31.17 29.05
N ARG A 14 -6.55 -31.66 28.33
CA ARG A 14 -6.70 -32.11 26.93
C ARG A 14 -7.52 -33.40 26.79
N ARG A 15 -7.60 -34.24 27.83
CA ARG A 15 -8.43 -35.46 27.83
C ARG A 15 -9.90 -35.17 28.15
N ALA A 16 -10.19 -34.13 28.94
CA ALA A 16 -11.55 -33.71 29.25
C ALA A 16 -12.28 -33.07 28.05
N LEU A 17 -11.57 -32.34 27.18
CA LEU A 17 -12.14 -31.69 25.99
C LEU A 17 -12.50 -32.66 24.84
N ARG A 18 -12.04 -33.92 24.89
CA ARG A 18 -12.36 -34.94 23.86
C ARG A 18 -13.59 -35.79 24.16
N ARG A 19 -14.27 -35.59 25.30
CA ARG A 19 -15.42 -36.43 25.73
C ARG A 19 -16.74 -35.67 25.90
N GLY A 20 -16.82 -34.41 25.47
CA GLY A 20 -18.09 -33.66 25.45
C GLY A 20 -19.03 -34.18 24.36
N LYS A 21 -20.01 -35.01 24.73
CA LYS A 21 -21.17 -35.34 23.89
C LYS A 21 -21.91 -34.03 23.56
N ALA A 22 -22.15 -33.79 22.27
CA ALA A 22 -22.97 -32.69 21.80
C ALA A 22 -24.42 -32.82 22.32
N PRO A 23 -25.06 -31.72 22.76
CA PRO A 23 -26.46 -31.74 23.17
C PRO A 23 -27.38 -31.94 21.95
N LYS A 24 -28.43 -32.75 22.14
CA LYS A 24 -29.48 -32.97 21.13
C LYS A 24 -30.24 -31.66 20.86
N PRO A 25 -30.54 -31.32 19.60
CA PRO A 25 -31.36 -30.15 19.29
C PRO A 25 -32.82 -30.40 19.68
N SER A 26 -33.40 -29.41 20.36
CA SER A 26 -34.81 -29.32 20.68
C SER A 26 -35.64 -29.07 19.41
N LYS A 27 -36.79 -29.75 19.31
CA LYS A 27 -37.78 -29.55 18.25
C LYS A 27 -38.35 -28.13 18.32
N GLN A 28 -38.17 -27.35 17.26
CA GLN A 28 -38.90 -26.10 17.03
C GLN A 28 -39.54 -26.10 15.64
N SER A 29 -40.75 -25.55 15.64
CA SER A 29 -41.79 -25.38 14.60
C SER A 29 -41.35 -25.34 13.13
N GLN A 30 -42.09 -26.09 12.31
CA GLN A 30 -42.04 -26.05 10.85
C GLN A 30 -42.68 -24.76 10.31
N ALA A 31 -41.94 -24.02 9.50
CA ALA A 31 -42.44 -22.96 8.61
C ALA A 31 -42.73 -23.54 7.20
N PRO A 32 -43.65 -22.94 6.42
CA PRO A 32 -44.13 -23.53 5.17
C PRO A 32 -43.07 -23.55 4.04
N LYS A 33 -43.05 -24.65 3.30
CA LYS A 33 -42.16 -24.92 2.15
C LYS A 33 -42.42 -23.95 0.99
N ALA A 34 -41.35 -23.32 0.50
CA ALA A 34 -41.34 -22.61 -0.77
C ALA A 34 -41.40 -23.60 -1.97
N PRO A 35 -42.03 -23.22 -3.10
CA PRO A 35 -42.14 -24.07 -4.28
C PRO A 35 -40.80 -24.25 -5.02
N PRO A 36 -40.62 -25.37 -5.73
CA PRO A 36 -39.36 -25.70 -6.40
C PRO A 36 -39.09 -24.79 -7.62
N PRO A 37 -37.81 -24.50 -7.92
CA PRO A 37 -37.44 -23.72 -9.09
C PRO A 37 -37.70 -24.49 -10.39
N LYS A 38 -38.26 -23.79 -11.38
CA LYS A 38 -38.55 -24.30 -12.72
C LYS A 38 -37.24 -24.66 -13.45
N ARG A 39 -37.27 -25.84 -14.06
CA ARG A 39 -36.19 -26.47 -14.84
C ARG A 39 -35.90 -25.66 -16.12
N VAL A 40 -34.79 -24.95 -16.16
CA VAL A 40 -34.30 -24.27 -17.38
C VAL A 40 -33.70 -25.32 -18.33
N LYS A 41 -34.17 -25.34 -19.58
CA LYS A 41 -33.72 -26.24 -20.64
C LYS A 41 -32.27 -25.91 -21.01
N LYS A 42 -31.39 -26.92 -20.98
CA LYS A 42 -30.01 -26.86 -21.49
C LYS A 42 -30.02 -26.67 -23.01
N SER A 43 -29.54 -25.53 -23.49
CA SER A 43 -29.19 -25.33 -24.90
C SER A 43 -27.80 -25.91 -25.17
N ARG A 44 -27.70 -26.74 -26.22
CA ARG A 44 -26.46 -27.33 -26.76
C ARG A 44 -25.46 -26.23 -27.13
N ALA A 45 -24.21 -26.39 -26.70
CA ALA A 45 -23.09 -25.56 -27.13
C ALA A 45 -22.62 -25.97 -28.55
N PRO A 46 -22.26 -25.02 -29.43
CA PRO A 46 -21.65 -25.31 -30.72
C PRO A 46 -20.15 -25.65 -30.57
N PRO A 47 -19.55 -26.34 -31.55
CA PRO A 47 -18.19 -26.84 -31.48
C PRO A 47 -17.14 -25.72 -31.52
N GLN A 48 -16.08 -25.91 -30.73
CA GLN A 48 -14.93 -25.01 -30.65
C GLN A 48 -14.09 -25.11 -31.93
N GLN A 49 -14.04 -24.02 -32.70
CA GLN A 49 -13.02 -23.81 -33.72
C GLN A 49 -11.79 -23.16 -33.09
N SER A 50 -10.62 -23.75 -33.34
CA SER A 50 -9.30 -23.23 -32.97
C SER A 50 -8.96 -22.00 -33.80
N SER A 51 -9.04 -20.80 -33.21
CA SER A 51 -8.52 -19.58 -33.82
C SER A 51 -7.08 -19.33 -33.38
N GLN A 52 -6.16 -19.44 -34.34
CA GLN A 52 -4.82 -18.87 -34.22
C GLN A 52 -4.97 -17.34 -34.18
N ALA A 53 -4.47 -16.71 -33.11
CA ALA A 53 -4.51 -15.27 -32.95
C ALA A 53 -3.50 -14.58 -33.89
N ALA A 54 -4.01 -13.90 -34.91
CA ALA A 54 -3.24 -12.95 -35.71
C ALA A 54 -2.89 -11.70 -34.86
N PRO A 55 -1.75 -11.03 -35.14
CA PRO A 55 -1.35 -9.82 -34.42
C PRO A 55 -2.38 -8.71 -34.59
N GLN A 56 -2.92 -8.23 -33.46
CA GLN A 56 -3.82 -7.08 -33.43
C GLN A 56 -3.09 -5.84 -33.94
N GLN A 57 -3.45 -5.38 -35.13
CA GLN A 57 -3.08 -4.05 -35.61
C GLN A 57 -3.67 -3.01 -34.63
N SER A 58 -2.81 -2.16 -34.04
CA SER A 58 -3.25 -1.09 -33.15
C SER A 58 -4.10 -0.09 -33.95
N GLN A 59 -5.41 -0.10 -33.72
CA GLN A 59 -6.28 0.96 -34.22
C GLN A 59 -5.91 2.27 -33.50
N ALA A 60 -5.53 3.28 -34.27
CA ALA A 60 -5.25 4.61 -33.74
C ALA A 60 -6.49 5.16 -33.02
N ALA A 61 -6.31 5.71 -31.82
CA ALA A 61 -7.41 6.27 -31.05
C ALA A 61 -8.12 7.39 -31.85
N PRO A 62 -9.46 7.46 -31.83
CA PRO A 62 -10.19 8.52 -32.54
C PRO A 62 -9.74 9.91 -32.02
N PRO A 63 -9.70 10.93 -32.89
CA PRO A 63 -9.26 12.27 -32.51
C PRO A 63 -10.11 12.79 -31.35
N ALA A 64 -9.45 13.29 -30.31
CA ALA A 64 -10.11 13.83 -29.13
C ALA A 64 -11.13 14.89 -29.55
N THR A 65 -12.40 14.70 -29.18
CA THR A 65 -13.44 15.68 -29.49
C THR A 65 -13.07 17.03 -28.86
N GLN A 66 -13.45 18.15 -29.49
CA GLN A 66 -13.17 19.51 -28.98
C GLN A 66 -13.62 19.70 -27.52
N LYS A 67 -14.56 18.87 -27.04
CA LYS A 67 -15.09 18.81 -25.67
C LYS A 67 -14.14 18.17 -24.63
N GLN A 68 -13.11 17.43 -25.03
CA GLN A 68 -12.15 16.76 -24.13
C GLN A 68 -10.88 17.59 -23.86
N LYS A 69 -10.63 18.63 -24.66
CA LYS A 69 -9.38 19.43 -24.60
C LYS A 69 -9.08 20.03 -23.21
N PRO A 70 -10.05 20.62 -22.47
CA PRO A 70 -9.74 21.21 -21.17
C PRO A 70 -9.32 20.16 -20.13
N LEU A 71 -10.03 19.03 -20.06
CA LEU A 71 -9.73 17.96 -19.10
C LEU A 71 -8.36 17.33 -19.37
N GLN A 72 -8.04 17.10 -20.65
CA GLN A 72 -6.72 16.59 -21.04
C GLN A 72 -5.59 17.53 -20.61
N LEU A 73 -5.74 18.83 -20.88
CA LEU A 73 -4.76 19.83 -20.47
C LEU A 73 -4.60 19.88 -18.94
N ILE A 74 -5.71 19.86 -18.19
CA ILE A 74 -5.69 19.85 -16.72
C ILE A 74 -4.93 18.63 -16.21
N ASN A 75 -5.26 17.43 -16.72
CA ASN A 75 -4.61 16.18 -16.31
C ASN A 75 -3.11 16.18 -16.65
N GLU A 76 -2.73 16.74 -17.80
CA GLU A 76 -1.33 16.91 -18.18
C GLU A 76 -0.60 17.83 -17.21
N GLN A 77 -1.20 18.97 -16.82
CA GLN A 77 -0.60 19.88 -15.85
C GLN A 77 -0.44 19.25 -14.46
N LEU A 78 -1.43 18.47 -14.01
CA LEU A 78 -1.36 17.72 -12.75
C LEU A 78 -0.23 16.68 -12.79
N LYS A 79 -0.12 15.94 -13.90
CA LYS A 79 0.97 14.98 -14.11
C LYS A 79 2.34 15.65 -14.03
N LEU A 80 2.54 16.76 -14.74
CA LEU A 80 3.80 17.51 -14.73
C LEU A 80 4.13 18.07 -13.33
N ALA A 81 3.12 18.56 -12.59
CA ALA A 81 3.30 19.02 -11.22
C ALA A 81 3.79 17.90 -10.29
N LYS A 82 3.17 16.71 -10.37
CA LYS A 82 3.58 15.52 -9.59
C LYS A 82 4.99 15.04 -9.93
N GLN A 83 5.41 15.16 -11.18
CA GLN A 83 6.77 14.82 -11.59
C GLN A 83 7.79 15.83 -11.05
N ALA A 84 7.47 17.11 -10.99
CA ALA A 84 8.39 18.17 -10.59
C ALA A 84 8.57 18.35 -9.07
N GLY A 85 7.56 17.97 -8.26
CA GLY A 85 7.64 18.03 -6.79
C GLY A 85 7.18 19.35 -6.14
N GLY A 86 7.43 19.53 -4.84
CA GLY A 86 6.94 20.65 -4.04
C GLY A 86 7.82 21.91 -4.10
N THR A 87 7.74 22.68 -5.19
CA THR A 87 8.46 23.96 -5.37
C THR A 87 7.50 25.15 -5.54
N PRO A 88 7.96 26.40 -5.36
CA PRO A 88 7.12 27.59 -5.63
C PRO A 88 6.59 27.64 -7.07
N ALA A 89 7.39 27.22 -8.05
CA ALA A 89 6.97 27.16 -9.46
C ALA A 89 5.85 26.14 -9.68
N VAL A 90 5.92 24.99 -9.00
CA VAL A 90 4.86 23.98 -9.04
C VAL A 90 3.60 24.47 -8.33
N ALA A 91 3.72 25.19 -7.21
CA ALA A 91 2.58 25.81 -6.54
C ALA A 91 1.82 26.76 -7.49
N GLU A 92 2.53 27.63 -8.22
CA GLU A 92 1.90 28.54 -9.18
C GLU A 92 1.29 27.79 -10.38
N ARG A 93 1.92 26.70 -10.86
CA ARG A 93 1.33 25.84 -11.89
C ARG A 93 0.01 25.21 -11.41
N LEU A 94 -0.01 24.66 -10.20
CA LEU A 94 -1.19 24.03 -9.61
C LEU A 94 -2.31 25.05 -9.37
N ARG A 95 -1.98 26.25 -8.91
CA ARG A 95 -2.93 27.37 -8.80
C ARG A 95 -3.58 27.70 -10.15
N LYS A 96 -2.78 27.87 -11.21
CA LYS A 96 -3.30 28.12 -12.57
C LYS A 96 -4.17 26.97 -13.08
N THR A 97 -3.77 25.73 -12.78
CA THR A 97 -4.51 24.52 -13.14
C THR A 97 -5.86 24.44 -12.42
N LEU A 98 -5.90 24.75 -11.13
CA LEU A 98 -7.13 24.84 -10.35
C LEU A 98 -8.08 25.91 -10.92
N LEU A 99 -7.56 27.11 -11.22
CA LEU A 99 -8.36 28.18 -11.83
C LEU A 99 -8.92 27.78 -13.20
N LEU A 100 -8.13 27.07 -14.01
CA LEU A 100 -8.57 26.54 -15.30
C LEU A 100 -9.69 25.50 -15.12
N ALA A 101 -9.53 24.56 -14.19
CA ALA A 101 -10.51 23.52 -13.91
C ALA A 101 -11.84 24.12 -13.40
N GLU A 102 -11.78 25.11 -12.51
CA GLU A 102 -12.95 25.83 -12.00
C GLU A 102 -13.70 26.59 -13.10
N ARG A 103 -12.98 27.29 -13.99
CA ARG A 103 -13.59 27.97 -15.15
C ARG A 103 -14.23 26.98 -16.11
N ALA A 104 -13.58 25.84 -16.37
CA ALA A 104 -14.13 24.80 -17.23
C ALA A 104 -15.41 24.20 -16.62
N ARG A 105 -15.42 23.95 -15.30
CA ARG A 105 -16.58 23.46 -14.55
C ARG A 105 -17.73 24.47 -14.54
N ALA A 106 -17.45 25.76 -14.34
CA ALA A 106 -18.49 26.79 -14.36
C ALA A 106 -19.19 26.92 -15.72
N ARG A 107 -18.47 26.61 -16.82
CA ARG A 107 -19.06 26.57 -18.17
C ARG A 107 -19.80 25.27 -18.46
N ARG A 108 -19.46 24.19 -17.74
CA ARG A 108 -20.00 22.85 -17.97
C ARG A 108 -19.92 22.04 -16.70
N ASP A 109 -21.07 21.76 -16.11
CA ASP A 109 -21.15 20.79 -15.02
C ASP A 109 -20.77 19.39 -15.55
N SER A 110 -19.70 18.84 -15.00
CA SER A 110 -19.08 17.62 -15.48
C SER A 110 -18.33 16.94 -14.34
N PRO A 111 -18.74 15.72 -13.93
CA PRO A 111 -18.09 15.02 -12.82
C PRO A 111 -16.57 14.84 -12.99
N PRO A 112 -16.03 14.52 -14.18
CA PRO A 112 -14.57 14.48 -14.39
C PRO A 112 -13.86 15.83 -14.17
N LEU A 113 -14.47 16.95 -14.57
CA LEU A 113 -13.89 18.28 -14.33
C LEU A 113 -13.95 18.64 -12.85
N ALA A 114 -15.02 18.27 -12.15
CA ALA A 114 -15.13 18.46 -10.70
C ALA A 114 -14.07 17.64 -9.95
N ALA A 115 -13.83 16.39 -10.35
CA ALA A 115 -12.78 15.55 -9.80
C ALA A 115 -11.39 16.16 -10.04
N ALA A 116 -11.11 16.61 -11.27
CA ALA A 116 -9.82 17.23 -11.60
C ALA A 116 -9.60 18.57 -10.86
N ALA A 117 -10.65 19.39 -10.67
CA ALA A 117 -10.56 20.61 -9.86
C ALA A 117 -10.27 20.28 -8.39
N ARG A 118 -10.94 19.26 -7.84
CA ARG A 118 -10.72 18.81 -6.45
C ARG A 118 -9.31 18.23 -6.27
N GLU A 119 -8.80 17.49 -7.25
CA GLU A 119 -7.42 17.00 -7.25
C GLU A 119 -6.40 18.15 -7.32
N ALA A 120 -6.60 19.12 -8.23
CA ALA A 120 -5.74 20.30 -8.32
C ALA A 120 -5.72 21.11 -7.01
N ALA A 121 -6.86 21.25 -6.34
CA ALA A 121 -6.94 21.90 -5.03
C ALA A 121 -6.17 21.13 -3.94
N ARG A 122 -6.27 19.80 -3.95
CA ARG A 122 -5.55 18.93 -3.01
C ARG A 122 -4.04 19.07 -3.17
N ASP A 123 -3.56 18.87 -4.41
CA ASP A 123 -2.12 18.95 -4.71
C ASP A 123 -1.58 20.35 -4.42
N TYR A 124 -2.35 21.41 -4.73
CA TYR A 124 -1.96 22.78 -4.43
C TYR A 124 -1.83 23.02 -2.92
N ALA A 125 -2.81 22.59 -2.12
CA ALA A 125 -2.77 22.73 -0.66
C ALA A 125 -1.58 21.98 -0.04
N VAL A 126 -1.30 20.75 -0.49
CA VAL A 126 -0.13 19.98 -0.03
C VAL A 126 1.17 20.73 -0.30
N VAL A 127 1.36 21.25 -1.53
CA VAL A 127 2.58 22.00 -1.87
C VAL A 127 2.68 23.28 -1.04
N LEU A 128 1.58 23.99 -0.77
CA LEU A 128 1.59 25.15 0.11
C LEU A 128 2.03 24.81 1.54
N PHE A 129 1.53 23.71 2.12
CA PHE A 129 2.00 23.24 3.43
C PHE A 129 3.50 22.89 3.42
N GLN A 130 3.98 22.18 2.40
CA GLN A 130 5.39 21.83 2.24
C GLN A 130 6.31 23.05 2.14
N LEU A 131 5.79 24.16 1.57
CA LEU A 131 6.46 25.46 1.46
C LEU A 131 6.34 26.32 2.74
N GLY A 132 5.65 25.83 3.78
CA GLY A 132 5.41 26.58 5.02
C GLY A 132 4.37 27.70 4.88
N ARG A 133 3.54 27.67 3.83
CA ARG A 133 2.44 28.62 3.59
C ARG A 133 1.12 28.06 4.15
N SER A 134 1.12 27.66 5.43
CA SER A 134 0.01 26.92 6.05
C SER A 134 -1.31 27.72 6.05
N ALA A 135 -1.26 29.04 6.26
CA ALA A 135 -2.45 29.89 6.21
C ALA A 135 -3.13 29.89 4.81
N ASP A 136 -2.34 29.95 3.74
CA ASP A 136 -2.85 29.89 2.37
C ASP A 136 -3.44 28.51 2.05
N ALA A 137 -2.76 27.45 2.50
CA ALA A 137 -3.21 26.08 2.32
C ALA A 137 -4.54 25.82 3.05
N GLU A 138 -4.67 26.30 4.29
CA GLU A 138 -5.90 26.20 5.08
C GLU A 138 -7.05 27.00 4.47
N ALA A 139 -6.79 28.13 3.82
CA ALA A 139 -7.81 28.85 3.05
C ALA A 139 -8.31 27.99 1.87
N VAL A 140 -7.42 27.25 1.19
CA VAL A 140 -7.81 26.29 0.16
C VAL A 140 -8.64 25.15 0.76
N LEU A 141 -8.23 24.59 1.92
CA LEU A 141 -8.98 23.54 2.59
C LEU A 141 -10.39 23.97 2.94
N ARG A 142 -10.56 25.10 3.63
CA ARG A 142 -11.88 25.63 3.99
C ARG A 142 -12.78 25.85 2.76
N ALA A 143 -12.20 26.29 1.65
CA ALA A 143 -12.96 26.58 0.44
C ALA A 143 -13.31 25.34 -0.40
N LYS A 144 -12.47 24.29 -0.38
CA LYS A 144 -12.55 23.15 -1.32
C LYS A 144 -12.83 21.80 -0.66
N PHE A 145 -12.62 21.72 0.64
CA PHE A 145 -12.79 20.54 1.48
C PHE A 145 -13.46 20.94 2.80
N PRO A 146 -14.69 21.51 2.78
CA PRO A 146 -15.39 21.93 4.01
C PRO A 146 -15.63 20.79 5.00
N GLU A 147 -15.55 19.53 4.54
CA GLU A 147 -15.59 18.32 5.36
C GLU A 147 -14.29 18.05 6.13
N ALA A 148 -13.16 18.60 5.70
CA ALA A 148 -11.86 18.37 6.34
C ALA A 148 -11.84 19.04 7.71
N ARG A 149 -11.74 18.21 8.75
CA ARG A 149 -11.64 18.63 10.15
C ARG A 149 -10.23 18.51 10.69
N PHE A 150 -9.42 17.65 10.06
CA PHE A 150 -8.03 17.43 10.42
C PHE A 150 -7.19 17.39 9.15
N ARG A 151 -5.91 17.70 9.28
CA ARG A 151 -4.89 17.53 8.26
C ARG A 151 -3.63 16.90 8.86
N LEU A 152 -2.79 16.30 8.03
CA LEU A 152 -1.42 16.00 8.41
C LEU A 152 -0.71 17.27 8.91
N SER A 153 0.05 17.12 9.99
CA SER A 153 0.76 18.22 10.61
C SER A 153 1.91 18.75 9.73
N ASP A 154 2.41 19.93 10.08
CA ASP A 154 3.59 20.50 9.47
C ASP A 154 4.84 19.64 9.73
N GLU A 155 4.92 18.90 10.84
CA GLU A 155 6.03 17.97 11.12
C GLU A 155 6.07 16.81 10.11
N VAL A 156 4.90 16.34 9.67
CA VAL A 156 4.78 15.30 8.65
C VAL A 156 5.04 15.87 7.26
N LEU A 157 4.38 16.99 6.91
CA LEU A 157 4.43 17.53 5.54
C LEU A 157 5.72 18.28 5.24
N ARG A 158 6.39 18.85 6.24
CA ARG A 158 7.66 19.59 6.10
C ARG A 158 8.85 18.79 6.62
N TYR A 159 8.82 17.47 6.39
CA TYR A 159 9.93 16.60 6.75
C TYR A 159 11.29 17.14 6.25
N GLY A 160 12.32 16.96 7.07
CA GLY A 160 13.67 17.47 6.85
C GLY A 160 13.86 18.96 7.14
N ALA A 161 12.83 19.72 7.53
CA ALA A 161 12.95 21.16 7.81
C ALA A 161 13.17 21.52 9.28
N ALA A 162 12.69 20.70 10.23
CA ALA A 162 12.80 20.97 11.67
C ALA A 162 13.76 19.99 12.35
N PRO A 163 14.48 20.41 13.41
CA PRO A 163 15.12 19.46 14.30
C PRO A 163 14.04 18.58 14.91
N ALA A 164 14.25 17.25 14.90
CA ALA A 164 13.33 16.32 15.51
C ALA A 164 13.09 16.75 16.97
N ALA A 165 11.85 17.09 17.33
CA ALA A 165 11.49 17.18 18.74
C ALA A 165 11.86 15.84 19.40
N ALA A 166 12.29 15.86 20.67
CA ALA A 166 12.51 14.62 21.42
C ALA A 166 11.20 13.83 21.45
N PRO A 167 11.06 12.76 20.67
CA PRO A 167 9.76 12.19 20.42
C PRO A 167 9.49 11.06 21.42
N PRO A 168 8.22 10.83 21.78
CA PRO A 168 7.81 9.48 22.13
C PRO A 168 8.11 8.57 20.93
N ALA A 169 9.13 7.73 21.06
CA ALA A 169 9.46 6.75 20.04
C ALA A 169 8.29 5.77 19.89
N LEU A 170 8.01 5.34 18.66
CA LEU A 170 7.26 4.11 18.43
C LEU A 170 7.82 3.04 19.39
N ALA A 171 6.93 2.35 20.09
CA ALA A 171 7.33 1.34 21.05
C ALA A 171 8.27 0.34 20.35
N PRO A 172 9.26 -0.22 21.06
CA PRO A 172 10.07 -1.29 20.51
C PRO A 172 9.17 -2.34 19.86
N ARG A 173 9.49 -2.76 18.63
CA ARG A 173 8.74 -3.72 17.80
C ARG A 173 7.57 -3.17 16.97
N GLN A 174 7.26 -1.88 17.04
CA GLN A 174 6.24 -1.28 16.17
C GLN A 174 6.78 -0.88 14.80
N CYS A 175 8.03 -0.39 14.73
CA CYS A 175 8.71 -0.10 13.48
C CYS A 175 10.22 -0.26 13.64
N ALA A 176 10.88 -0.78 12.62
CA ALA A 176 12.34 -0.85 12.53
C ALA A 176 12.78 -0.65 11.09
N ALA A 177 13.95 -0.06 10.88
CA ALA A 177 14.54 0.07 9.55
C ALA A 177 16.03 -0.30 9.55
N PHE A 178 16.49 -0.79 8.40
CA PHE A 178 17.89 -1.12 8.15
C PHE A 178 18.29 -0.60 6.77
N ASP A 179 19.46 0.03 6.70
CA ASP A 179 20.18 0.26 5.46
C ASP A 179 20.95 -1.00 5.07
N ASP A 180 21.15 -1.16 3.75
CA ASP A 180 21.86 -2.32 3.17
C ASP A 180 21.22 -3.65 3.62
N ALA A 181 19.89 -3.70 3.66
CA ALA A 181 19.14 -4.77 4.30
C ALA A 181 19.22 -6.09 3.52
N LEU A 182 19.11 -6.03 2.19
CA LEU A 182 19.27 -7.17 1.30
C LEU A 182 20.74 -7.33 0.86
N PRO A 183 21.19 -8.57 0.56
CA PRO A 183 22.42 -8.80 -0.20
C PRO A 183 22.42 -7.97 -1.49
N GLY A 184 23.60 -7.53 -1.94
CA GLY A 184 23.71 -6.63 -3.09
C GLY A 184 23.13 -7.22 -4.35
N TRP A 185 23.45 -8.49 -4.62
CA TRP A 185 22.94 -9.18 -5.81
C TRP A 185 21.42 -9.27 -5.84
N LEU A 186 20.80 -9.48 -4.67
CA LEU A 186 19.37 -9.67 -4.53
C LEU A 186 18.65 -8.33 -4.67
N PHE A 187 19.21 -7.28 -4.07
CA PHE A 187 18.77 -5.91 -4.29
C PHE A 187 18.82 -5.55 -5.77
N ASP A 188 19.95 -5.78 -6.45
CA ASP A 188 20.14 -5.45 -7.85
C ASP A 188 19.19 -6.26 -8.76
N ALA A 189 18.95 -7.53 -8.43
CA ALA A 189 17.99 -8.36 -9.16
C ALA A 189 16.57 -7.79 -9.06
N LEU A 190 16.11 -7.43 -7.86
CA LEU A 190 14.80 -6.80 -7.66
C LEU A 190 14.71 -5.43 -8.34
N ALA A 191 15.74 -4.59 -8.17
CA ALA A 191 15.78 -3.26 -8.79
C ALA A 191 15.71 -3.34 -10.32
N ARG A 192 16.37 -4.33 -10.95
CA ARG A 192 16.23 -4.59 -12.40
C ARG A 192 14.84 -5.10 -12.76
N CYS A 193 14.27 -6.03 -11.99
CA CYS A 193 12.93 -6.57 -12.25
C CYS A 193 11.84 -5.50 -12.19
N PHE A 194 12.00 -4.52 -11.30
CA PHE A 194 11.07 -3.41 -11.08
C PHE A 194 11.61 -2.08 -11.62
N ALA A 195 12.56 -2.09 -12.55
CA ALA A 195 13.01 -0.86 -13.20
C ALA A 195 11.82 -0.10 -13.79
N ALA A 196 11.84 1.24 -13.78
CA ALA A 196 10.68 2.05 -14.15
C ALA A 196 10.18 1.81 -15.59
N ASP A 197 11.09 1.41 -16.48
CA ASP A 197 10.87 1.02 -17.88
C ASP A 197 10.76 -0.51 -18.07
N GLY A 198 10.78 -1.28 -16.98
CA GLY A 198 10.76 -2.72 -16.97
C GLY A 198 9.41 -3.31 -17.39
N GLY A 199 9.44 -4.54 -17.91
CA GLY A 199 8.25 -5.23 -18.43
C GLY A 199 7.17 -5.58 -17.38
N PHE A 200 7.47 -5.42 -16.09
CA PHE A 200 6.51 -5.65 -15.01
C PHE A 200 5.30 -4.71 -15.10
N TRP A 201 5.52 -3.40 -15.23
CA TRP A 201 4.44 -2.40 -15.20
C TRP A 201 3.41 -2.55 -16.32
N PRO A 202 3.80 -2.60 -17.62
CA PRO A 202 2.83 -2.77 -18.71
C PRO A 202 2.11 -4.12 -18.65
N ALA A 203 2.77 -5.18 -18.16
CA ALA A 203 2.15 -6.49 -18.03
C ALA A 203 0.98 -6.54 -17.02
N HIS A 204 0.95 -5.60 -16.08
CA HIS A 204 -0.12 -5.49 -15.08
C HIS A 204 -1.08 -4.34 -15.38
N GLY A 205 -0.91 -3.64 -16.51
CA GLY A 205 -1.65 -2.42 -16.80
C GLY A 205 -1.42 -1.34 -15.75
N TYR A 206 -0.28 -1.37 -15.06
CA TYR A 206 0.06 -0.35 -14.08
C TYR A 206 0.66 0.82 -14.83
N ASP A 207 -0.18 1.78 -15.19
CA ASP A 207 0.31 3.04 -15.74
C ASP A 207 1.12 3.75 -14.66
N VAL A 208 2.39 4.01 -14.97
CA VAL A 208 3.32 4.77 -14.12
C VAL A 208 2.74 6.14 -13.79
N ASP A 209 1.86 6.66 -14.65
CA ASP A 209 1.23 7.97 -14.53
C ASP A 209 -0.19 7.93 -13.92
N GLY A 210 -0.63 6.79 -13.37
CA GLY A 210 -1.78 6.71 -12.48
C GLY A 210 -3.13 6.35 -13.11
N GLY A 211 -3.17 6.00 -14.41
CA GLY A 211 -4.38 5.52 -15.09
C GLY A 211 -4.61 4.00 -15.07
N GLY A 212 -3.78 3.26 -14.32
CA GLY A 212 -3.67 1.80 -14.43
C GLY A 212 -4.73 0.97 -13.68
N ALA A 213 -4.64 -0.35 -13.87
CA ALA A 213 -5.43 -1.35 -13.17
C ALA A 213 -5.43 -1.12 -11.65
N GLY A 214 -6.52 -1.53 -10.99
CA GLY A 214 -6.65 -1.46 -9.53
C GLY A 214 -5.56 -2.24 -8.78
N PHE A 215 -5.68 -2.28 -7.45
CA PHE A 215 -4.72 -3.01 -6.61
C PHE A 215 -4.56 -4.48 -7.05
N PHE A 216 -3.30 -4.91 -7.16
CA PHE A 216 -2.94 -6.29 -7.43
C PHE A 216 -1.72 -6.69 -6.61
N SER A 217 -1.59 -7.98 -6.35
CA SER A 217 -0.54 -8.51 -5.49
C SER A 217 -0.35 -10.01 -5.74
N TYR A 218 0.76 -10.53 -5.24
CA TYR A 218 1.14 -11.93 -5.34
C TYR A 218 1.33 -12.55 -3.97
N VAL A 219 0.80 -13.75 -3.77
CA VAL A 219 0.93 -14.51 -2.52
C VAL A 219 1.75 -15.77 -2.76
N HIS A 220 2.63 -16.08 -1.82
CA HIS A 220 3.32 -17.36 -1.76
C HIS A 220 3.53 -17.84 -0.32
N SER A 221 3.64 -19.16 -0.15
CA SER A 221 4.00 -19.77 1.13
C SER A 221 5.45 -19.44 1.50
N ILE A 222 5.69 -19.21 2.79
CA ILE A 222 7.06 -19.06 3.33
C ILE A 222 7.66 -20.42 3.65
N ALA A 223 6.84 -21.43 3.97
CA ALA A 223 7.33 -22.75 4.35
C ALA A 223 8.08 -23.43 3.19
N ASP A 224 9.18 -24.10 3.51
CA ASP A 224 10.00 -24.87 2.56
C ASP A 224 9.30 -26.17 2.11
N ASP A 225 8.24 -26.59 2.83
CA ASP A 225 7.50 -27.84 2.61
C ASP A 225 6.49 -27.82 1.46
N ASP A 226 6.45 -26.77 0.63
CA ASP A 226 5.76 -26.87 -0.65
C ASP A 226 6.58 -27.83 -1.53
N SER A 227 6.25 -29.12 -1.45
CA SER A 227 6.73 -30.25 -2.26
C SER A 227 6.58 -30.04 -3.78
N ASP A 228 6.03 -28.89 -4.17
CA ASP A 228 5.85 -28.38 -5.52
C ASP A 228 7.05 -27.54 -6.01
N SER A 229 8.12 -27.39 -5.21
CA SER A 229 9.34 -26.67 -5.61
C SER A 229 10.45 -27.62 -6.04
N ASP A 230 10.52 -27.86 -7.34
CA ASP A 230 11.71 -28.45 -7.98
C ASP A 230 12.89 -27.46 -7.84
N GLY A 231 13.65 -27.57 -6.76
CA GLY A 231 15.08 -27.22 -6.58
C GLY A 231 15.60 -25.81 -6.91
N ASP A 232 15.37 -25.27 -8.11
CA ASP A 232 16.18 -24.19 -8.70
C ASP A 232 15.35 -22.99 -9.23
N ASP A 233 14.05 -22.95 -8.89
CA ASP A 233 13.06 -22.08 -9.53
C ASP A 233 12.46 -21.02 -8.60
N GLU A 234 13.19 -20.58 -7.59
CA GLU A 234 12.66 -19.60 -6.65
C GLU A 234 12.80 -18.16 -7.16
N PRO A 235 11.70 -17.36 -7.19
CA PRO A 235 11.79 -15.97 -7.60
C PRO A 235 12.46 -15.11 -6.51
N ALA A 236 13.22 -14.10 -6.94
CA ALA A 236 13.92 -13.14 -6.08
C ALA A 236 13.03 -12.51 -5.00
N THR A 237 11.73 -12.31 -5.26
CA THR A 237 10.79 -11.79 -4.27
C THR A 237 10.58 -12.73 -3.08
N ARG A 238 10.54 -14.06 -3.30
CA ARG A 238 10.43 -15.04 -2.22
C ARG A 238 11.74 -15.16 -1.43
N VAL A 239 12.87 -15.13 -2.13
CA VAL A 239 14.21 -15.10 -1.48
C VAL A 239 14.34 -13.85 -0.59
N ALA A 240 13.92 -12.69 -1.08
CA ALA A 240 13.92 -11.44 -0.32
C ALA A 240 12.98 -11.50 0.89
N ALA A 241 11.77 -12.05 0.74
CA ALA A 241 10.86 -12.23 1.86
C ALA A 241 11.46 -13.11 2.97
N ARG A 242 12.12 -14.22 2.64
CA ARG A 242 12.78 -15.06 3.65
C ARG A 242 13.96 -14.34 4.32
N ALA A 243 14.79 -13.65 3.54
CA ALA A 243 15.91 -12.88 4.07
C ALA A 243 15.46 -11.76 5.02
N LEU A 244 14.39 -11.04 4.66
CA LEU A 244 13.85 -9.94 5.46
C LEU A 244 13.10 -10.44 6.69
N ARG A 245 12.37 -11.56 6.61
CA ARG A 245 11.80 -12.23 7.80
C ARG A 245 12.89 -12.50 8.84
N GLY A 246 13.99 -13.14 8.43
CA GLY A 246 15.10 -13.45 9.33
C GLY A 246 15.81 -12.21 9.89
N LEU A 247 15.94 -11.15 9.09
CA LEU A 247 16.48 -9.86 9.56
C LEU A 247 15.58 -9.23 10.63
N PHE A 248 14.29 -9.11 10.34
CA PHE A 248 13.36 -8.36 11.18
C PHE A 248 12.81 -9.17 12.36
N ALA A 249 12.90 -10.50 12.37
CA ALA A 249 12.41 -11.33 13.49
C ALA A 249 13.00 -10.94 14.86
N ARG A 250 14.23 -10.40 14.90
CA ARG A 250 14.81 -9.87 16.15
C ARG A 250 14.08 -8.62 16.66
N ALA A 251 13.76 -7.71 15.74
CA ALA A 251 13.06 -6.47 16.04
C ALA A 251 11.54 -6.67 16.17
N MET A 252 10.98 -7.69 15.53
CA MET A 252 9.55 -8.00 15.47
C MET A 252 9.33 -9.52 15.59
N PRO A 253 9.44 -10.10 16.80
CA PRO A 253 9.41 -11.56 16.99
C PRO A 253 8.17 -12.26 16.47
N GLN A 254 7.05 -11.55 16.33
CA GLN A 254 5.81 -12.07 15.75
C GLN A 254 5.98 -12.55 14.30
N LEU A 255 6.99 -12.05 13.56
CA LEU A 255 7.32 -12.51 12.21
C LEU A 255 7.69 -13.99 12.14
N GLU A 256 8.09 -14.61 13.25
CA GLU A 256 8.36 -16.05 13.29
C GLU A 256 7.11 -16.90 13.09
N ALA A 257 5.93 -16.34 13.35
CA ALA A 257 4.66 -17.01 13.12
C ALA A 257 4.16 -16.89 11.66
N ALA A 258 4.88 -16.17 10.79
CA ALA A 258 4.47 -15.98 9.41
C ALA A 258 4.62 -17.28 8.60
N ARG A 259 3.55 -17.65 7.88
CA ARG A 259 3.50 -18.83 7.00
C ARG A 259 3.30 -18.47 5.54
N ALA A 260 2.84 -17.26 5.25
CA ALA A 260 2.69 -16.76 3.89
C ALA A 260 3.20 -15.32 3.82
N VAL A 261 3.58 -14.89 2.62
CA VAL A 261 3.70 -13.47 2.33
C VAL A 261 2.85 -13.11 1.12
N GLU A 262 2.43 -11.85 1.13
CA GLU A 262 1.87 -11.15 -0.01
C GLU A 262 2.84 -10.04 -0.41
N TRP A 263 3.03 -9.80 -1.70
CA TRP A 263 3.85 -8.70 -2.17
C TRP A 263 3.26 -8.01 -3.39
N TRP A 264 3.57 -6.73 -3.51
CA TRP A 264 3.22 -5.87 -4.64
C TRP A 264 4.27 -4.78 -4.77
N ALA A 265 4.28 -4.05 -5.89
CA ALA A 265 5.26 -3.01 -6.12
C ALA A 265 4.59 -1.72 -6.63
N HIS A 266 5.19 -0.59 -6.29
CA HIS A 266 4.76 0.73 -6.74
C HIS A 266 5.89 1.38 -7.53
N CYS A 267 5.53 2.07 -8.62
CA CYS A 267 6.39 2.96 -9.38
C CYS A 267 5.66 4.30 -9.48
N ARG A 268 6.17 5.34 -8.81
CA ARG A 268 5.45 6.61 -8.64
C ARG A 268 6.35 7.83 -8.92
N PRO A 269 5.80 8.92 -9.50
CA PRO A 269 6.48 10.21 -9.56
C PRO A 269 6.84 10.76 -8.18
N HIS A 270 7.78 11.72 -8.13
CA HIS A 270 8.29 12.31 -6.88
C HIS A 270 7.18 12.87 -5.98
N GLY A 271 6.32 13.74 -6.51
CA GLY A 271 5.24 14.41 -5.76
C GLY A 271 4.05 13.51 -5.43
N CYS A 272 4.06 12.23 -5.81
CA CYS A 272 2.97 11.32 -5.46
C CYS A 272 3.14 10.76 -4.05
N GLY A 273 2.09 10.87 -3.24
CA GLY A 273 1.95 10.16 -1.97
C GLY A 273 1.07 8.91 -2.10
N HIS A 274 0.64 8.41 -0.96
CA HIS A 274 -0.39 7.39 -0.82
C HIS A 274 -1.22 7.71 0.43
N GLN A 275 -2.52 7.44 0.40
CA GLN A 275 -3.43 7.74 1.50
C GLN A 275 -3.09 6.91 2.74
N LEU A 276 -3.40 7.40 3.95
CA LEU A 276 -3.37 6.57 5.15
C LEU A 276 -4.37 5.44 5.02
N HIS A 277 -3.92 4.23 5.32
CA HIS A 277 -4.72 3.02 5.29
C HIS A 277 -4.13 1.98 6.25
N PHE A 278 -4.91 0.93 6.48
CA PHE A 278 -4.45 -0.30 7.10
C PHE A 278 -4.30 -1.35 6.00
N ASP A 279 -3.21 -2.11 6.03
CA ASP A 279 -3.11 -3.28 5.14
C ASP A 279 -4.15 -4.30 5.60
N SER A 280 -5.08 -4.69 4.74
CA SER A 280 -6.05 -5.71 5.10
C SER A 280 -6.39 -6.67 3.96
N ALA A 281 -6.68 -7.90 4.33
CA ALA A 281 -7.31 -8.87 3.45
C ALA A 281 -8.82 -8.69 3.56
N ASP A 282 -9.50 -8.78 2.42
CA ASP A 282 -10.97 -8.80 2.34
C ASP A 282 -11.66 -7.51 2.84
N GLU A 283 -11.13 -6.33 2.48
CA GLU A 283 -11.79 -5.04 2.72
C GLU A 283 -13.29 -5.11 2.39
N GLY A 284 -14.14 -4.89 3.40
CA GLY A 284 -15.60 -4.87 3.24
C GLY A 284 -16.31 -6.23 3.32
N ARG A 285 -15.63 -7.34 3.66
CA ARG A 285 -16.34 -8.58 4.03
C ARG A 285 -16.89 -8.49 5.46
N HIS A 286 -18.21 -8.63 5.59
CA HIS A 286 -18.95 -8.63 6.85
C HIS A 286 -19.17 -10.05 7.37
N ASP A 287 -18.12 -10.87 7.46
CA ASP A 287 -18.22 -12.23 8.03
C ASP A 287 -18.19 -12.24 9.56
N GLY A 288 -18.14 -11.07 10.20
CA GLY A 288 -18.24 -10.90 11.65
C GLY A 288 -16.91 -11.04 12.40
N GLU A 289 -15.82 -11.44 11.74
CA GLU A 289 -14.48 -11.54 12.35
C GLU A 289 -13.66 -10.25 12.20
N GLY A 290 -14.15 -9.29 11.42
CA GLY A 290 -13.47 -8.04 11.10
C GLY A 290 -12.38 -8.21 10.03
N PRO A 291 -11.80 -7.11 9.55
CA PRO A 291 -10.71 -7.16 8.57
C PRO A 291 -9.51 -7.91 9.12
N ARG A 292 -8.90 -8.76 8.30
CA ARG A 292 -7.68 -9.48 8.65
C ARG A 292 -6.48 -8.64 8.24
N HIS A 293 -5.48 -8.53 9.11
CA HIS A 293 -4.28 -7.74 8.89
C HIS A 293 -3.03 -8.61 8.86
N PRO A 294 -1.97 -8.18 8.13
CA PRO A 294 -0.71 -8.87 8.21
C PRO A 294 -0.11 -8.75 9.62
N ILE A 295 0.74 -9.71 9.97
CA ILE A 295 1.57 -9.67 11.18
C ILE A 295 2.48 -8.43 11.15
N ALA A 296 3.08 -8.18 10.00
CA ALA A 296 3.93 -7.04 9.73
C ALA A 296 3.98 -6.78 8.23
N SER A 297 4.24 -5.53 7.88
CA SER A 297 4.48 -5.11 6.50
C SER A 297 5.88 -4.53 6.38
N VAL A 298 6.52 -4.81 5.25
CA VAL A 298 7.89 -4.40 4.94
C VAL A 298 7.92 -3.64 3.64
N VAL A 299 8.54 -2.46 3.66
CA VAL A 299 8.80 -1.64 2.47
C VAL A 299 10.28 -1.75 2.13
N VAL A 300 10.58 -2.17 0.90
CA VAL A 300 11.92 -2.18 0.31
C VAL A 300 12.03 -1.02 -0.67
N TYR A 301 13.00 -0.14 -0.46
CA TYR A 301 13.25 1.00 -1.33
C TYR A 301 14.24 0.60 -2.43
N LEU A 302 13.77 0.52 -3.68
CA LEU A 302 14.55 0.06 -4.83
C LEU A 302 15.26 1.19 -5.60
N THR A 303 14.92 2.44 -5.30
CA THR A 303 15.50 3.65 -5.92
C THR A 303 16.00 4.62 -4.87
N GLU A 304 17.05 5.38 -5.21
CA GLU A 304 17.67 6.34 -4.30
C GLU A 304 16.83 7.62 -4.16
N THR A 305 16.68 8.09 -2.91
CA THR A 305 16.21 9.44 -2.51
C THR A 305 15.13 10.10 -3.41
N LEU A 306 14.07 9.36 -3.74
CA LEU A 306 12.97 9.88 -4.55
C LEU A 306 11.61 9.67 -3.88
N GLY A 307 10.75 10.68 -4.02
CA GLY A 307 9.48 10.80 -3.33
C GLY A 307 9.64 11.03 -1.83
N GLY A 308 8.54 10.92 -1.08
CA GLY A 308 8.56 11.16 0.36
C GLY A 308 8.71 9.89 1.20
N PRO A 309 8.86 10.09 2.53
CA PRO A 309 8.99 9.02 3.50
C PRO A 309 7.72 8.16 3.61
N THR A 310 7.89 6.90 3.98
CA THR A 310 6.79 6.12 4.55
C THR A 310 6.51 6.64 5.96
N LEU A 311 5.24 6.95 6.24
CA LEU A 311 4.76 7.35 7.57
C LEU A 311 4.09 6.14 8.23
N VAL A 312 4.49 5.82 9.46
CA VAL A 312 3.89 4.78 10.31
C VAL A 312 3.44 5.43 11.60
N THR A 313 2.19 5.24 12.01
CA THR A 313 1.63 5.86 13.23
C THR A 313 1.53 4.85 14.37
N THR A 314 1.18 5.29 15.59
CA THR A 314 0.79 4.40 16.69
C THR A 314 -0.66 3.95 16.60
N GLN A 315 -1.50 4.63 15.83
CA GLN A 315 -2.89 4.28 15.61
C GLN A 315 -3.05 2.88 15.02
N THR A 316 -3.92 2.09 15.64
CA THR A 316 -4.32 0.75 15.22
C THR A 316 -5.76 0.75 14.71
N ILE A 317 -6.14 -0.29 13.97
CA ILE A 317 -7.54 -0.45 13.55
C ILE A 317 -8.52 -0.66 14.71
N ALA A 318 -8.04 -1.10 15.87
CA ALA A 318 -8.87 -1.27 17.06
C ALA A 318 -9.17 0.06 17.77
N ASP A 319 -8.52 1.14 17.37
CA ASP A 319 -8.67 2.43 18.03
C ASP A 319 -9.99 3.08 17.61
N ALA A 320 -10.85 3.34 18.60
CA ALA A 320 -12.09 4.08 18.40
C ALA A 320 -11.90 5.61 18.46
N ARG A 321 -10.69 6.07 18.78
CA ARG A 321 -10.37 7.48 19.00
C ARG A 321 -9.06 7.81 18.30
N MET A 322 -8.96 9.04 17.80
CA MET A 322 -7.76 9.57 17.18
C MET A 322 -7.07 10.51 18.18
N PRO A 323 -5.92 10.13 18.75
CA PRO A 323 -5.10 11.09 19.48
C PRO A 323 -4.50 12.08 18.48
N VAL A 324 -4.71 13.38 18.69
CA VAL A 324 -4.17 14.41 17.78
C VAL A 324 -2.64 14.49 17.88
N ARG A 325 -2.09 14.23 19.08
CA ARG A 325 -0.67 14.01 19.36
C ARG A 325 -0.27 12.54 19.28
N ASP A 326 -0.74 11.85 18.24
CA ASP A 326 -0.26 10.50 17.99
C ASP A 326 1.23 10.54 17.65
N CYS A 327 1.95 9.52 18.12
CA CYS A 327 3.35 9.36 17.79
C CYS A 327 3.40 8.74 16.39
N ALA A 328 4.29 9.24 15.56
CA ALA A 328 4.53 8.59 14.27
C ALA A 328 6.02 8.54 13.97
N ALA A 329 6.37 7.76 12.96
CA ALA A 329 7.71 7.67 12.44
C ALA A 329 7.70 7.80 10.92
N LEU A 330 8.61 8.63 10.44
CA LEU A 330 8.93 8.79 9.04
C LEU A 330 10.17 7.94 8.74
N VAL A 331 10.09 7.13 7.70
CA VAL A 331 11.24 6.42 7.15
C VAL A 331 11.57 7.03 5.79
N PRO A 332 12.62 7.87 5.69
CA PRO A 332 13.03 8.45 4.41
C PRO A 332 13.48 7.37 3.42
N PRO A 333 13.16 7.51 2.12
CA PRO A 333 13.61 6.58 1.10
C PRO A 333 15.13 6.63 0.91
N LYS A 334 15.75 5.46 0.76
CA LYS A 334 17.17 5.26 0.41
C LYS A 334 17.31 3.90 -0.25
N ALA A 335 18.11 3.76 -1.31
CA ALA A 335 18.27 2.46 -1.97
C ALA A 335 18.73 1.38 -0.99
N ASN A 336 18.11 0.20 -1.08
CA ASN A 336 18.33 -0.95 -0.21
C ASN A 336 18.07 -0.68 1.30
N ARG A 337 17.39 0.42 1.63
CA ARG A 337 16.74 0.54 2.93
C ARG A 337 15.51 -0.37 2.94
N CYS A 338 15.29 -1.04 4.06
CA CYS A 338 14.04 -1.72 4.34
C CYS A 338 13.46 -1.19 5.65
N ALA A 339 12.14 -1.00 5.70
CA ALA A 339 11.43 -0.72 6.95
C ALA A 339 10.33 -1.76 7.16
N ALA A 340 10.30 -2.33 8.36
CA ALA A 340 9.23 -3.20 8.82
C ALA A 340 8.39 -2.47 9.87
N PHE A 341 7.09 -2.67 9.85
CA PHE A 341 6.18 -2.17 10.89
C PHE A 341 5.03 -3.15 11.14
N ASP A 342 4.43 -3.05 12.32
CA ASP A 342 3.29 -3.89 12.72
C ASP A 342 2.12 -3.66 11.74
N GLY A 343 1.60 -4.74 11.16
CA GLY A 343 0.63 -4.67 10.05
C GLY A 343 -0.74 -4.11 10.46
N ARG A 344 -0.97 -3.90 11.76
CA ARG A 344 -2.18 -3.27 12.30
C ARG A 344 -2.09 -1.75 12.35
N LEU A 345 -0.92 -1.18 12.10
CA LEU A 345 -0.69 0.26 12.21
C LEU A 345 -1.16 1.01 10.97
N LEU A 346 -1.75 2.16 11.20
CA LEU A 346 -2.11 3.09 10.14
C LEU A 346 -0.82 3.65 9.53
N HIS A 347 -0.75 3.67 8.20
CA HIS A 347 0.46 4.10 7.53
C HIS A 347 0.16 4.65 6.13
N CYS A 348 1.08 5.43 5.60
CA CYS A 348 0.94 6.07 4.29
C CYS A 348 2.29 6.35 3.63
N VAL A 349 2.26 7.00 2.47
CA VAL A 349 3.45 7.59 1.85
C VAL A 349 3.23 9.09 1.75
N VAL A 350 4.08 9.88 2.40
CA VAL A 350 4.01 11.34 2.30
C VAL A 350 4.48 11.74 0.89
N PRO A 351 3.83 12.71 0.22
CA PRO A 351 4.32 13.25 -1.05
C PRO A 351 5.77 13.75 -1.00
N GLY A 352 6.51 13.61 -2.10
CA GLY A 352 7.84 14.20 -2.28
C GLY A 352 7.83 15.71 -2.07
N ARG A 353 8.81 16.23 -1.33
CA ARG A 353 8.99 17.64 -1.00
C ARG A 353 10.20 18.19 -1.73
N GLY A 354 10.10 19.43 -2.18
CA GLY A 354 11.17 20.09 -2.93
C GLY A 354 11.16 19.68 -4.41
N ALA A 355 12.21 20.06 -5.13
CA ALA A 355 12.35 19.71 -6.53
C ALA A 355 12.68 18.22 -6.67
N ALA A 356 12.05 17.55 -7.61
CA ALA A 356 12.49 16.23 -8.04
C ALA A 356 13.92 16.33 -8.61
N PRO A 357 14.85 15.45 -8.22
CA PRO A 357 16.19 15.41 -8.82
C PRO A 357 16.17 15.23 -10.33
N ASP A 358 15.21 14.42 -10.81
CA ASP A 358 14.89 14.21 -12.22
C ASP A 358 13.36 14.03 -12.34
N PRO A 359 12.64 14.83 -13.15
CA PRO A 359 11.20 14.67 -13.38
C PRO A 359 10.78 13.32 -13.99
N CYS A 360 11.70 12.65 -14.69
CA CYS A 360 11.50 11.33 -15.29
C CYS A 360 11.78 10.19 -14.32
N ALA A 361 12.53 10.44 -13.25
CA ALA A 361 12.82 9.43 -12.24
C ALA A 361 11.53 9.01 -11.51
N ARG A 362 11.52 7.77 -11.01
CA ARG A 362 10.35 7.18 -10.32
C ARG A 362 10.78 6.52 -9.02
N ARG A 363 10.00 6.75 -7.96
CA ARG A 363 10.15 6.07 -6.68
C ARG A 363 9.63 4.65 -6.86
N VAL A 364 10.53 3.68 -6.82
CA VAL A 364 10.17 2.27 -6.90
C VAL A 364 10.28 1.64 -5.52
N THR A 365 9.19 1.02 -5.07
CA THR A 365 9.17 0.25 -3.83
C THR A 365 8.53 -1.11 -4.03
N LEU A 366 9.10 -2.12 -3.37
CA LEU A 366 8.48 -3.42 -3.18
C LEU A 366 7.91 -3.49 -1.76
N MET A 367 6.64 -3.83 -1.65
CA MET A 367 5.94 -4.03 -0.38
C MET A 367 5.75 -5.52 -0.16
N ILE A 368 6.01 -5.98 1.06
CA ILE A 368 5.88 -7.39 1.46
C ILE A 368 5.14 -7.44 2.80
N SER A 369 3.97 -8.05 2.81
CA SER A 369 3.17 -8.27 4.01
C SER A 369 3.27 -9.73 4.44
N TYR A 370 3.52 -9.95 5.73
CA TYR A 370 3.69 -11.28 6.32
C TYR A 370 2.40 -11.71 6.99
N TRP A 371 1.90 -12.89 6.62
CA TRP A 371 0.61 -13.40 7.07
C TRP A 371 0.79 -14.68 7.88
N ARG A 372 -0.06 -14.85 8.90
CA ARG A 372 -0.10 -16.08 9.69
C ARG A 372 -0.56 -17.27 8.85
N GLU A 373 -1.48 -17.03 7.92
CA GLU A 373 -2.05 -18.04 7.04
C GLU A 373 -2.13 -17.50 5.61
N PRO A 374 -1.96 -18.35 4.57
CA PRO A 374 -2.16 -17.92 3.19
C PRO A 374 -3.64 -17.57 2.92
N HIS A 375 -3.88 -16.47 2.21
CA HIS A 375 -5.21 -16.01 1.79
C HIS A 375 -5.35 -15.88 0.26
N ALA A 376 -4.56 -16.64 -0.50
CA ALA A 376 -4.56 -16.57 -1.97
C ALA A 376 -5.97 -16.76 -2.55
N ALA A 377 -6.38 -15.84 -3.42
CA ALA A 377 -7.68 -15.93 -4.07
C ALA A 377 -7.70 -17.08 -5.09
N PRO A 378 -8.81 -17.85 -5.20
CA PRO A 378 -8.95 -18.86 -6.24
C PRO A 378 -8.78 -18.26 -7.64
N ALA A 379 -8.27 -19.06 -8.57
CA ALA A 379 -8.03 -18.65 -9.95
C ALA A 379 -9.35 -18.39 -10.71
N ALA A 380 -9.88 -17.16 -10.65
CA ALA A 380 -11.11 -16.78 -11.36
C ALA A 380 -10.89 -15.56 -12.27
N GLY A 381 -10.66 -15.79 -13.56
CA GLY A 381 -10.44 -14.74 -14.57
C GLY A 381 -8.95 -14.39 -14.77
N GLY A 382 -8.59 -14.02 -16.01
CA GLY A 382 -7.22 -13.80 -16.48
C GLY A 382 -6.67 -12.38 -16.32
N GLY A 383 -7.19 -11.59 -15.38
CA GLY A 383 -6.73 -10.22 -15.10
C GLY A 383 -5.87 -10.12 -13.85
N ALA A 384 -5.06 -9.05 -13.76
CA ALA A 384 -4.34 -8.69 -12.54
C ALA A 384 -5.34 -8.39 -11.42
N ARG A 385 -5.14 -9.01 -10.25
CA ARG A 385 -5.97 -8.84 -9.05
C ARG A 385 -5.15 -9.03 -7.77
N ALA A 386 -5.75 -8.76 -6.63
CA ALA A 386 -5.15 -9.07 -5.34
C ALA A 386 -4.94 -10.58 -5.14
N ALA A 387 -3.90 -10.93 -4.40
CA ALA A 387 -3.59 -12.25 -3.90
C ALA A 387 -3.48 -13.35 -4.96
N MET A 388 -2.89 -13.02 -6.12
CA MET A 388 -2.60 -13.99 -7.19
C MET A 388 -1.43 -14.91 -6.83
N ARG A 389 -1.32 -16.06 -7.48
CA ARG A 389 -0.09 -16.85 -7.44
C ARG A 389 0.92 -16.27 -8.44
N PHE A 390 2.17 -16.11 -8.02
CA PHE A 390 3.23 -15.73 -8.95
C PHE A 390 3.49 -16.86 -9.95
N PRO A 391 3.78 -16.57 -11.23
CA PRO A 391 4.07 -17.61 -12.23
C PRO A 391 5.21 -18.51 -11.78
N ARG A 392 5.16 -19.81 -12.10
CA ARG A 392 6.32 -20.72 -11.95
C ARG A 392 7.30 -20.48 -13.10
N ARG A 393 8.61 -20.68 -12.89
CA ARG A 393 9.65 -20.43 -13.92
C ARG A 393 9.35 -21.15 -15.23
N ALA A 394 9.00 -22.44 -15.18
CA ALA A 394 8.66 -23.24 -16.37
C ALA A 394 7.51 -22.65 -17.21
N ARG A 395 6.64 -21.83 -16.61
CA ARG A 395 5.51 -21.17 -17.25
C ARG A 395 5.59 -19.64 -17.15
N ALA A 396 6.76 -19.11 -16.82
CA ALA A 396 6.91 -17.69 -16.54
C ALA A 396 6.80 -16.89 -17.86
N PRO A 397 5.89 -15.90 -17.93
CA PRO A 397 5.86 -14.97 -19.05
C PRO A 397 7.18 -14.20 -19.14
N ARG A 398 7.48 -13.62 -20.30
CA ARG A 398 8.76 -12.94 -20.56
C ARG A 398 9.14 -11.91 -19.48
N TRP A 399 8.16 -11.13 -19.00
CA TRP A 399 8.39 -10.12 -17.95
C TRP A 399 8.77 -10.72 -16.59
N ALA A 400 8.37 -11.96 -16.29
CA ALA A 400 8.61 -12.60 -15.00
C ALA A 400 9.93 -13.39 -14.97
N ARG A 401 10.49 -13.74 -16.12
CA ARG A 401 11.75 -14.50 -16.21
C ARG A 401 12.93 -13.87 -15.45
N PRO A 402 13.13 -12.54 -15.46
CA PRO A 402 14.22 -11.91 -14.69
C PRO A 402 14.16 -12.17 -13.18
N PHE A 403 12.99 -12.48 -12.62
CA PHE A 403 12.84 -12.79 -11.20
C PHE A 403 13.50 -14.11 -10.82
N PHE A 404 13.75 -15.02 -11.77
CA PHE A 404 14.35 -16.34 -11.53
C PHE A 404 15.86 -16.35 -11.86
N ALA A 405 16.52 -15.20 -11.83
CA ALA A 405 17.96 -15.14 -12.01
C ALA A 405 18.64 -15.90 -10.86
N ALA A 406 19.61 -16.74 -11.21
CA ALA A 406 20.38 -17.48 -10.22
C ALA A 406 21.12 -16.51 -9.30
N ALA A 407 21.17 -16.84 -8.00
CA ALA A 407 22.05 -16.14 -7.09
C ALA A 407 23.48 -16.30 -7.62
N PRO A 408 24.28 -15.21 -7.73
CA PRO A 408 25.71 -15.39 -7.78
C PRO A 408 26.10 -16.18 -6.53
N GLY A 409 27.06 -17.10 -6.63
CA GLY A 409 27.53 -17.87 -5.48
C GLY A 409 27.85 -16.99 -4.27
N ALA A 410 28.05 -17.61 -3.10
CA ALA A 410 28.12 -16.94 -1.79
C ALA A 410 28.70 -15.50 -1.81
N GLU A 411 27.84 -14.49 -1.70
CA GLU A 411 28.26 -13.10 -1.45
C GLU A 411 28.70 -12.97 0.02
N ALA A 412 29.80 -12.25 0.26
CA ALA A 412 30.21 -11.94 1.63
C ALA A 412 29.08 -11.20 2.37
N PRO A 413 28.79 -11.54 3.64
CA PRO A 413 27.72 -10.90 4.38
C PRO A 413 28.00 -9.40 4.54
N ARG A 414 27.08 -8.57 4.04
CA ARG A 414 27.15 -7.12 4.25
C ARG A 414 26.76 -6.78 5.68
N LYS A 415 27.46 -5.82 6.28
CA LYS A 415 27.10 -5.28 7.59
C LYS A 415 25.85 -4.40 7.44
N ARG A 416 24.69 -4.98 7.77
CA ARG A 416 23.42 -4.28 7.85
C ARG A 416 23.50 -3.17 8.90
N LYS A 417 23.06 -1.96 8.56
CA LYS A 417 23.14 -0.80 9.45
C LYS A 417 21.74 -0.44 9.92
N PRO A 418 21.44 -0.47 11.24
CA PRO A 418 20.18 0.07 11.73
C PRO A 418 19.99 1.50 11.25
N ALA A 419 18.83 1.79 10.69
CA ALA A 419 18.43 3.12 10.28
C ALA A 419 17.32 3.58 11.23
N ALA A 420 17.58 4.62 12.02
CA ALA A 420 16.59 5.15 12.93
C ALA A 420 15.48 5.86 12.14
N PRO A 421 14.21 5.48 12.30
CA PRO A 421 13.10 6.27 11.80
C PRO A 421 13.11 7.68 12.43
N VAL A 422 12.71 8.69 11.67
CA VAL A 422 12.57 10.07 12.15
C VAL A 422 11.22 10.20 12.83
N ALA A 423 11.21 10.37 14.14
CA ALA A 423 9.96 10.41 14.86
C ALA A 423 9.27 11.78 14.78
N VAL A 424 7.95 11.74 14.87
CA VAL A 424 7.00 12.83 14.68
C VAL A 424 6.21 12.94 15.98
N GLY A 425 6.26 14.12 16.60
CA GLY A 425 5.58 14.41 17.87
C GLY A 425 4.11 14.81 17.68
N ARG A 426 3.74 15.23 16.48
CA ARG A 426 2.36 15.57 16.12
C ARG A 426 1.99 14.99 14.77
N LEU A 427 1.04 14.05 14.74
CA LEU A 427 0.50 13.50 13.49
C LEU A 427 -0.53 14.44 12.84
N TRP A 428 -1.49 14.94 13.62
CA TRP A 428 -2.67 15.66 13.12
C TRP A 428 -2.69 17.14 13.53
N THR A 429 -3.36 17.98 12.74
CA THR A 429 -3.68 19.37 13.05
C THR A 429 -5.13 19.64 12.66
N ALA A 430 -5.92 20.28 13.53
CA ALA A 430 -7.32 20.57 13.26
C ALA A 430 -7.48 21.65 12.16
N VAL A 431 -8.61 21.63 11.46
CA VAL A 431 -9.01 22.59 10.42
C VAL A 431 -10.45 23.04 10.76
N PRO A 432 -10.76 24.31 11.11
CA PRO A 432 -9.92 25.49 11.41
C PRO A 432 -9.48 25.57 12.91
N ASP A 433 -8.77 26.63 13.32
CA ASP A 433 -8.20 26.95 14.65
C ASP A 433 -9.17 26.96 15.86
N GLY A 434 -10.16 26.07 15.90
CA GLY A 434 -11.09 25.90 17.01
C GLY A 434 -10.43 25.24 18.21
N GLY A 435 -9.45 25.92 18.83
CA GLY A 435 -9.06 25.84 20.25
C GLY A 435 -8.56 24.51 20.81
N ASP A 436 -8.70 23.39 20.09
CA ASP A 436 -8.21 22.10 20.54
C ASP A 436 -6.72 22.01 20.20
N ASP A 437 -5.89 22.27 21.20
CA ASP A 437 -4.42 22.17 21.13
C ASP A 437 -3.91 20.73 20.95
N GLY A 438 -4.83 19.83 20.60
CA GLY A 438 -4.62 18.42 20.34
C GLY A 438 -4.41 17.60 21.60
N ARG A 439 -4.74 18.12 22.79
CA ARG A 439 -4.63 17.36 24.04
C ARG A 439 -5.79 16.39 24.23
N ALA A 440 -6.99 16.70 23.74
CA ALA A 440 -8.11 15.79 23.84
C ALA A 440 -8.11 14.79 22.68
N ALA A 441 -8.16 13.50 22.98
CA ALA A 441 -8.41 12.49 21.95
C ALA A 441 -9.84 12.71 21.40
N VAL A 442 -9.98 12.81 20.09
CA VAL A 442 -11.31 12.96 19.46
C VAL A 442 -11.85 11.57 19.06
N PRO A 443 -13.17 11.38 18.94
CA PRO A 443 -13.70 10.22 18.24
C PRO A 443 -13.04 10.10 16.86
N LEU A 444 -12.71 8.88 16.43
CA LEU A 444 -12.03 8.68 15.15
C LEU A 444 -12.89 9.30 14.03
N PRO A 445 -12.42 10.38 13.36
CA PRO A 445 -13.18 10.97 12.27
C PRO A 445 -13.27 9.98 11.09
N PRO A 446 -14.31 10.10 10.26
CA PRO A 446 -14.35 9.36 9.00
C PRO A 446 -13.16 9.79 8.11
N TYR A 447 -12.71 8.90 7.23
CA TYR A 447 -11.49 9.10 6.42
C TYR A 447 -11.52 10.38 5.57
N ASP A 448 -12.70 10.80 5.12
CA ASP A 448 -12.92 12.02 4.33
C ASP A 448 -12.80 13.31 5.15
N ALA A 449 -12.93 13.24 6.47
CA ALA A 449 -12.70 14.36 7.37
C ALA A 449 -11.20 14.57 7.71
N CYS A 450 -10.31 13.68 7.26
CA CYS A 450 -8.86 13.81 7.40
C CYS A 450 -8.21 14.12 6.05
N PHE A 451 -7.70 15.35 5.90
CA PHE A 451 -6.89 15.76 4.76
C PHE A 451 -5.48 15.18 4.85
N GLN A 452 -5.07 14.44 3.83
CA GLN A 452 -3.89 13.59 3.83
C GLN A 452 -3.25 13.50 2.46
#